data_AF-A0A1A7Y454-F1
#
_entry.id   AF-A0A1A7Y454-F1
#
_cell.length_a   1.000
_cell.length_b   1.000
_cell.length_c   1.000
_cell.angle_alpha   90.00
_cell.angle_beta   90.00
_cell.angle_gamma   90.00
#
_symmetry.space_group_name_H-M   'P 1'
#
loop_
_entity.id
_entity.type
_entity.pdbx_description
1 polymer ?
#
loop_
_entity_poly.entity_id
_entity_poly.type
_entity_poly.pdbx_seq_one_letter_code
_entity_poly.pdbx_strand_id
1 'polypeptide(L)'
;MFSVRATKPTFRSYLPPLQTDVTNTVVPPIKKLEPVLLPGEIVVNEANFVRKCISTESSQNDLWGKLICTNFKVSFIPQDDSPKQKSQLSHLLLGEHDIPLTCLEQVVTVNDTKGKKKVLGSNQKLKFNPTELLLYCKDWRIIRYCFDEAGPESAKKVCLAIAHYSHPADLQLLFGFEYQGLRYHESKEEQVNGSNSRGGLQTPLFDRPPDWDREIKRTNASEWRVCSINEHYAVSSSLPEHIVVPVSLADQDLKQFSALFTDGRIPMWCWNHPNGSALVRMTVLTEQLVQKKFDQRIFSAIAKSHPQSEDVMRSDLDKTLPNIQEIQAAFLKLKQLCVLDIFEETEERWLTTLENTRWLEYVRMFLKHSAEMVYYLDGK
;
A
#
# COMPACT_ATOMS: atom_id res chain seq x y z
N MET A 1 -8.43 -76.86 -16.44
CA MET A 1 -8.99 -76.78 -15.08
C MET A 1 -8.07 -77.53 -14.14
N PHE A 2 -7.26 -76.83 -13.34
CA PHE A 2 -6.56 -77.44 -12.21
C PHE A 2 -6.50 -76.44 -11.05
N SER A 3 -7.13 -76.84 -9.94
CA SER A 3 -7.24 -76.13 -8.67
C SER A 3 -5.91 -76.23 -7.91
N VAL A 4 -5.28 -75.09 -7.60
CA VAL A 4 -4.09 -75.05 -6.73
C VAL A 4 -4.54 -74.78 -5.30
N ARG A 5 -4.38 -75.79 -4.44
CA ARG A 5 -4.57 -75.70 -2.98
C ARG A 5 -3.53 -74.74 -2.38
N ALA A 6 -3.97 -73.87 -1.48
CA ALA A 6 -3.10 -72.97 -0.72
C ALA A 6 -2.17 -73.75 0.23
N THR A 7 -0.87 -73.45 0.16
CA THR A 7 0.17 -73.96 1.06
C THR A 7 0.05 -73.29 2.43
N LYS A 8 0.06 -74.12 3.49
CA LYS A 8 0.11 -73.64 4.89
C LYS A 8 1.52 -73.14 5.21
N PRO A 9 1.68 -71.98 5.86
CA PRO A 9 2.98 -71.47 6.29
C PRO A 9 3.61 -72.36 7.37
N THR A 10 4.90 -72.62 7.25
CA THR A 10 5.72 -73.52 8.09
C THR A 10 6.43 -72.83 9.25
N PHE A 11 6.05 -71.60 9.61
CA PHE A 11 6.66 -70.87 10.72
C PHE A 11 5.71 -70.77 11.93
N ARG A 12 6.11 -71.36 13.07
CA ARG A 12 5.48 -71.15 14.39
C ARG A 12 6.40 -70.24 15.21
N SER A 13 5.94 -69.03 15.51
CA SER A 13 6.55 -68.17 16.53
C SER A 13 6.23 -68.73 17.92
N TYR A 14 7.25 -68.89 18.77
CA TYR A 14 7.13 -69.36 20.16
C TYR A 14 7.13 -68.21 21.18
N LEU A 15 7.04 -66.97 20.72
CA LEU A 15 6.85 -65.82 21.60
C LEU A 15 5.35 -65.70 21.94
N PRO A 16 4.97 -65.52 23.22
CA PRO A 16 3.59 -65.24 23.57
C PRO A 16 3.12 -63.98 22.81
N PRO A 17 1.87 -63.93 22.33
CA PRO A 17 1.36 -62.75 21.65
C PRO A 17 1.51 -61.55 22.58
N LEU A 18 2.17 -60.50 22.09
CA LEU A 18 2.13 -59.18 22.72
C LEU A 18 0.65 -58.85 22.93
N GLN A 19 0.26 -58.70 24.20
CA GLN A 19 -1.06 -58.23 24.55
C GLN A 19 -1.28 -56.91 23.82
N THR A 20 -2.22 -56.92 22.89
CA THR A 20 -2.73 -55.73 22.24
C THR A 20 -3.54 -54.96 23.28
N ASP A 21 -2.86 -54.17 24.10
CA ASP A 21 -3.49 -52.95 24.57
C ASP A 21 -3.58 -52.04 23.35
N VAL A 22 -4.77 -52.00 22.77
CA VAL A 22 -5.17 -50.98 21.81
C VAL A 22 -5.16 -49.66 22.60
N THR A 23 -3.97 -49.08 22.76
CA THR A 23 -3.89 -47.64 22.95
C THR A 23 -4.46 -47.07 21.65
N ASN A 24 -5.71 -46.61 21.73
CA ASN A 24 -6.25 -45.69 20.76
C ASN A 24 -5.23 -44.58 20.62
N THR A 25 -4.40 -44.65 19.57
CA THR A 25 -3.66 -43.51 19.10
C THR A 25 -4.73 -42.52 18.69
N VAL A 26 -5.06 -41.62 19.62
CA VAL A 26 -5.80 -40.41 19.32
C VAL A 26 -4.92 -39.69 18.32
N VAL A 27 -5.16 -39.93 17.02
CA VAL A 27 -4.63 -39.09 15.97
C VAL A 27 -5.15 -37.71 16.30
N PRO A 28 -4.28 -36.75 16.66
CA PRO A 28 -4.75 -35.39 16.94
C PRO A 28 -5.56 -34.94 15.73
N PRO A 29 -6.73 -34.29 15.93
CA PRO A 29 -7.56 -33.86 14.82
C PRO A 29 -6.68 -33.02 13.89
N ILE A 30 -6.61 -33.39 12.62
CA ILE A 30 -5.86 -32.65 11.60
C ILE A 30 -6.37 -31.21 11.66
N LYS A 31 -5.54 -30.30 12.17
CA LYS A 31 -5.88 -28.87 12.28
C LYS A 31 -6.12 -28.39 10.85
N LYS A 32 -7.37 -28.07 10.52
CA LYS A 32 -7.73 -27.58 9.19
C LYS A 32 -7.13 -26.19 9.04
N LEU A 33 -6.14 -26.03 8.16
CA LEU A 33 -5.51 -24.75 7.87
C LEU A 33 -6.46 -23.95 6.96
N GLU A 34 -7.28 -23.10 7.57
CA GLU A 34 -8.25 -22.23 6.87
C GLU A 34 -7.90 -20.75 7.04
N PRO A 35 -8.00 -19.95 5.97
CA PRO A 35 -7.70 -18.53 6.04
C PRO A 35 -8.82 -17.78 6.74
N VAL A 36 -8.46 -16.71 7.45
CA VAL A 36 -9.44 -15.71 7.91
C VAL A 36 -9.77 -14.81 6.73
N LEU A 37 -11.02 -14.92 6.25
CA LEU A 37 -11.53 -14.18 5.10
C LEU A 37 -12.33 -12.95 5.56
N LEU A 38 -12.11 -11.84 4.86
CA LEU A 38 -12.95 -10.65 4.98
C LEU A 38 -14.28 -10.83 4.21
N PRO A 39 -15.32 -10.02 4.49
CA PRO A 39 -16.52 -10.00 3.67
C PRO A 39 -16.19 -9.74 2.19
N GLY A 40 -16.71 -10.60 1.30
CA GLY A 40 -16.42 -10.55 -0.14
C GLY A 40 -15.07 -11.16 -0.55
N GLU A 41 -14.24 -11.60 0.41
CA GLU A 41 -12.99 -12.29 0.12
C GLU A 41 -13.24 -13.77 -0.20
N ILE A 42 -12.66 -14.25 -1.31
CA ILE A 42 -12.80 -15.64 -1.76
C ILE A 42 -11.44 -16.28 -1.99
N VAL A 43 -11.35 -17.58 -1.68
CA VAL A 43 -10.17 -18.39 -2.02
C VAL A 43 -10.18 -18.69 -3.52
N VAL A 44 -9.12 -18.28 -4.20
CA VAL A 44 -8.91 -18.51 -5.64
C VAL A 44 -8.14 -19.80 -5.87
N ASN A 45 -7.06 -20.00 -5.10
CA ASN A 45 -6.22 -21.18 -5.20
C ASN A 45 -5.44 -21.44 -3.92
N GLU A 46 -4.93 -22.67 -3.79
CA GLU A 46 -4.14 -23.07 -2.62
C GLU A 46 -3.15 -24.19 -2.96
N ALA A 47 -2.08 -24.24 -2.19
CA ALA A 47 -1.11 -25.33 -2.18
C ALA A 47 -0.78 -25.70 -0.74
N ASN A 48 -0.86 -27.00 -0.43
CA ASN A 48 -0.47 -27.57 0.86
C ASN A 48 1.00 -28.00 0.84
N PHE A 49 1.59 -28.22 2.01
CA PHE A 49 2.98 -28.65 2.18
C PHE A 49 3.96 -27.70 1.50
N VAL A 50 3.73 -26.40 1.69
CA VAL A 50 4.58 -25.32 1.19
C VAL A 50 5.51 -24.89 2.31
N ARG A 51 6.79 -24.75 1.99
CA ARG A 51 7.81 -24.23 2.91
C ARG A 51 8.01 -22.74 2.66
N LYS A 52 7.83 -21.90 3.68
CA LYS A 52 8.20 -20.48 3.67
C LYS A 52 9.60 -20.35 4.24
N CYS A 53 10.53 -19.83 3.43
CA CYS A 53 11.91 -19.60 3.86
C CYS A 53 12.00 -18.35 4.73
N ILE A 54 12.56 -18.48 5.94
CA ILE A 54 12.70 -17.37 6.90
C ILE A 54 14.12 -16.80 6.90
N SER A 55 15.13 -17.66 6.73
CA SER A 55 16.54 -17.26 6.69
C SER A 55 17.18 -17.68 5.36
N THR A 56 18.15 -16.90 4.89
CA THR A 56 19.00 -17.22 3.75
C THR A 56 20.03 -18.31 4.07
N GLU A 57 20.37 -18.52 5.34
CA GLU A 57 21.54 -19.33 5.73
C GLU A 57 21.22 -20.71 6.31
N SER A 58 20.03 -20.92 6.88
CA SER A 58 19.63 -22.24 7.40
C SER A 58 18.14 -22.53 7.27
N SER A 59 17.82 -23.75 6.83
CA SER A 59 16.44 -24.24 6.70
C SER A 59 15.79 -24.62 8.03
N GLN A 60 16.53 -24.55 9.15
CA GLN A 60 16.02 -24.99 10.46
C GLN A 60 14.92 -24.09 11.03
N ASN A 61 14.83 -22.84 10.56
CA ASN A 61 13.79 -21.88 10.99
C ASN A 61 12.65 -21.72 9.97
N ASP A 62 12.64 -22.50 8.90
CA ASP A 62 11.62 -22.40 7.88
C ASP A 62 10.27 -22.92 8.37
N LEU A 63 9.20 -22.32 7.87
CA LEU A 63 7.84 -22.67 8.27
C LEU A 63 7.20 -23.54 7.20
N TRP A 64 6.69 -24.70 7.59
CA TRP A 64 5.83 -25.52 6.73
C TRP A 64 4.38 -25.13 6.94
N GLY A 65 3.59 -25.14 5.87
CA GLY A 65 2.21 -24.73 5.95
C GLY A 65 1.45 -24.76 4.63
N LYS A 66 0.39 -23.98 4.60
CA LYS A 66 -0.51 -23.86 3.46
C LYS A 66 -0.40 -22.45 2.86
N LEU A 67 -0.13 -22.37 1.56
CA LEU A 67 -0.13 -21.14 0.79
C LEU A 67 -1.48 -20.98 0.08
N ILE A 68 -2.11 -19.83 0.23
CA ILE A 68 -3.44 -19.54 -0.28
C ILE A 68 -3.40 -18.21 -1.03
N CYS A 69 -3.95 -18.19 -2.23
CA CYS A 69 -4.25 -16.98 -2.96
C CYS A 69 -5.75 -16.70 -2.84
N THR A 70 -6.10 -15.52 -2.34
CA THR A 70 -7.47 -15.00 -2.41
C THR A 70 -7.57 -13.95 -3.51
N ASN A 71 -8.73 -13.30 -3.65
CA ASN A 71 -8.88 -12.09 -4.47
C ASN A 71 -8.34 -10.81 -3.78
N PHE A 72 -7.83 -10.90 -2.54
CA PHE A 72 -7.29 -9.78 -1.77
C PHE A 72 -5.81 -9.92 -1.41
N LYS A 73 -5.39 -11.12 -1.00
CA LYS A 73 -4.08 -11.37 -0.39
C LYS A 73 -3.51 -12.73 -0.77
N VAL A 74 -2.19 -12.86 -0.61
CA VAL A 74 -1.50 -14.13 -0.44
C VAL A 74 -1.46 -14.39 1.06
N SER A 75 -2.07 -15.48 1.51
CA SER A 75 -2.07 -15.91 2.90
C SER A 75 -1.20 -17.14 3.06
N PHE A 76 -0.40 -17.18 4.11
CA PHE A 76 0.38 -18.36 4.49
C PHE A 76 0.05 -18.76 5.92
N ILE A 77 -0.44 -19.99 6.08
CA ILE A 77 -0.85 -20.52 7.38
C ILE A 77 0.15 -21.61 7.79
N PRO A 78 0.98 -21.36 8.81
CA PRO A 78 1.95 -22.35 9.29
C PRO A 78 1.22 -23.54 9.92
N GLN A 79 1.79 -24.73 9.77
CA GLN A 79 1.27 -25.97 10.32
C GLN A 79 1.43 -26.00 11.85
N ASP A 80 2.61 -25.57 12.33
CA ASP A 80 2.91 -25.46 13.74
C ASP A 80 2.84 -23.98 14.17
N ASP A 81 1.94 -23.67 15.10
CA ASP A 81 1.94 -22.37 15.79
C ASP A 81 3.15 -22.35 16.72
N SER A 82 4.33 -21.97 16.21
CA SER A 82 5.44 -21.68 17.12
C SER A 82 5.03 -20.47 17.99
N PRO A 83 5.06 -20.55 19.33
CA PRO A 83 4.64 -19.47 20.21
C PRO A 83 5.68 -18.34 20.28
N LYS A 84 6.22 -17.92 19.14
CA LYS A 84 7.20 -16.85 19.06
C LYS A 84 6.45 -15.51 19.07
N GLN A 85 6.62 -14.77 20.18
CA GLN A 85 6.25 -13.37 20.41
C GLN A 85 5.11 -12.84 19.52
N LYS A 86 3.87 -12.94 20.01
CA LYS A 86 2.77 -12.15 19.44
C LYS A 86 3.21 -10.68 19.43
N SER A 87 3.33 -10.10 18.24
CA SER A 87 3.59 -8.67 18.09
C SER A 87 2.56 -7.89 18.91
N GLN A 88 3.02 -6.86 19.63
CA GLN A 88 2.13 -5.94 20.35
C GLN A 88 1.22 -5.15 19.38
N LEU A 89 1.59 -5.10 18.10
CA LEU A 89 0.87 -4.43 17.02
C LEU A 89 0.43 -5.47 15.99
N SER A 90 -0.88 -5.54 15.74
CA SER A 90 -1.47 -6.40 14.71
C SER A 90 -2.15 -5.55 13.64
N HIS A 91 -1.99 -5.92 12.38
CA HIS A 91 -2.73 -5.29 11.29
C HIS A 91 -4.23 -5.62 11.40
N LEU A 92 -5.10 -4.64 11.15
CA LEU A 92 -6.55 -4.82 11.33
C LEU A 92 -7.15 -5.82 10.32
N LEU A 93 -6.59 -5.88 9.10
CA LEU A 93 -7.14 -6.64 7.97
C LEU A 93 -6.28 -7.86 7.55
N LEU A 94 -5.06 -7.98 8.05
CA LEU A 94 -4.06 -8.93 7.54
C LEU A 94 -3.46 -9.71 8.70
N GLY A 95 -3.31 -11.01 8.51
CA GLY A 95 -2.54 -11.87 9.41
C GLY A 95 -1.04 -11.63 9.31
N GLU A 96 -0.27 -12.21 10.23
CA GLU A 96 1.18 -12.03 10.34
C GLU A 96 1.95 -12.38 9.06
N HIS A 97 1.48 -13.40 8.33
CA HIS A 97 2.12 -13.86 7.11
C HIS A 97 1.33 -13.50 5.84
N ASP A 98 0.31 -12.67 5.97
CA ASP A 98 -0.48 -12.23 4.84
C ASP A 98 0.25 -11.11 4.08
N ILE A 99 0.14 -11.15 2.76
CA ILE A 99 0.69 -10.14 1.85
C ILE A 99 -0.46 -9.68 0.97
N PRO A 100 -0.89 -8.40 1.04
CA PRO A 100 -1.94 -7.91 0.16
C PRO A 100 -1.44 -7.95 -1.27
N LEU A 101 -2.29 -8.41 -2.19
CA LEU A 101 -1.91 -8.62 -3.59
C LEU A 101 -1.41 -7.33 -4.26
N THR A 102 -1.95 -6.18 -3.86
CA THR A 102 -1.54 -4.85 -4.35
C THR A 102 -0.13 -4.43 -3.89
N CYS A 103 0.43 -5.08 -2.86
CA CYS A 103 1.81 -4.87 -2.43
C CYS A 103 2.80 -5.68 -3.29
N LEU A 104 2.36 -6.70 -4.02
CA LEU A 104 3.25 -7.44 -4.90
C LEU A 104 3.67 -6.57 -6.09
N GLU A 105 4.97 -6.54 -6.33
CA GLU A 105 5.60 -5.85 -7.46
C GLU A 105 6.04 -6.84 -8.53
N GLN A 106 6.60 -7.98 -8.11
CA GLN A 106 6.97 -9.06 -9.04
C GLN A 106 6.69 -10.43 -8.42
N VAL A 107 6.17 -11.32 -9.26
CA VAL A 107 5.92 -12.73 -8.93
C VAL A 107 6.86 -13.56 -9.78
N VAL A 108 7.83 -14.23 -9.17
CA VAL A 108 8.88 -14.95 -9.89
C VAL A 108 8.85 -16.42 -9.54
N THR A 109 8.77 -17.26 -10.56
CA THR A 109 8.79 -18.71 -10.42
C THR A 109 10.14 -19.26 -10.87
N VAL A 110 10.66 -20.21 -10.11
CA VAL A 110 11.95 -20.87 -10.39
C VAL A 110 11.73 -22.37 -10.45
N ASN A 111 12.50 -23.04 -11.30
CA ASN A 111 12.70 -24.47 -11.28
C ASN A 111 14.21 -24.73 -11.33
N ASP A 112 14.80 -25.01 -10.17
CA ASP A 112 16.25 -25.16 -10.03
C ASP A 112 16.77 -26.40 -10.77
N THR A 113 16.02 -27.50 -10.71
CA THR A 113 16.39 -28.75 -11.40
C THR A 113 16.52 -28.59 -12.92
N LYS A 114 15.84 -27.60 -13.51
CA LYS A 114 15.91 -27.27 -14.94
C LYS A 114 16.59 -25.93 -15.23
N GLY A 115 17.11 -25.23 -14.20
CA GLY A 115 17.69 -23.90 -14.32
C GLY A 115 16.76 -22.86 -14.95
N LYS A 116 15.44 -22.98 -14.76
CA LYS A 116 14.45 -22.06 -15.37
C LYS A 116 13.97 -21.04 -14.36
N LYS A 117 13.99 -19.76 -14.73
CA LYS A 117 13.40 -18.66 -13.97
C LYS A 117 12.43 -17.89 -14.86
N LYS A 118 11.27 -17.52 -14.33
CA LYS A 118 10.26 -16.74 -15.07
C LYS A 118 9.53 -15.76 -14.14
N VAL A 119 9.56 -14.49 -14.50
CA VAL A 119 8.65 -13.47 -13.96
C VAL A 119 7.26 -13.71 -14.55
N LEU A 120 6.27 -13.91 -13.70
CA LEU A 120 4.87 -14.10 -14.05
C LEU A 120 4.13 -12.76 -13.99
N GLY A 121 3.32 -12.51 -15.01
CA GLY A 121 2.31 -11.45 -15.02
C GLY A 121 0.93 -12.02 -15.29
N SER A 122 -0.07 -11.14 -15.38
CA SER A 122 -1.45 -11.54 -15.65
C SER A 122 -1.59 -12.29 -16.99
N ASN A 123 -2.42 -13.35 -16.99
CA ASN A 123 -2.74 -14.19 -18.15
C ASN A 123 -1.55 -14.90 -18.82
N GLN A 124 -0.40 -14.98 -18.15
CA GLN A 124 0.75 -15.72 -18.67
C GLN A 124 0.64 -17.23 -18.42
N LYS A 125 1.19 -18.04 -19.34
CA LYS A 125 1.31 -19.49 -19.15
C LYS A 125 2.65 -19.87 -18.51
N LEU A 126 2.63 -20.85 -17.60
CA LEU A 126 3.84 -21.44 -17.02
C LEU A 126 4.12 -22.81 -17.68
N LYS A 127 5.28 -22.95 -18.34
CA LYS A 127 5.66 -24.14 -19.13
C LYS A 127 6.48 -25.17 -18.34
N PHE A 128 6.66 -24.96 -17.05
CA PHE A 128 7.39 -25.85 -16.16
C PHE A 128 6.67 -25.94 -14.80
N ASN A 129 7.05 -26.90 -13.97
CA ASN A 129 6.54 -27.02 -12.61
C ASN A 129 7.47 -26.22 -11.69
N PRO A 130 7.00 -25.20 -10.96
CA PRO A 130 7.88 -24.41 -10.11
C PRO A 130 8.37 -25.25 -8.93
N THR A 131 9.66 -25.16 -8.60
CA THR A 131 10.23 -25.62 -7.33
C THR A 131 10.18 -24.50 -6.30
N GLU A 132 10.24 -23.25 -6.75
CA GLU A 132 10.19 -22.07 -5.87
C GLU A 132 9.33 -20.94 -6.44
N LEU A 133 8.84 -20.11 -5.53
CA LEU A 133 8.14 -18.86 -5.75
C LEU A 133 8.81 -17.75 -4.94
N LEU A 134 9.22 -16.68 -5.61
CA LEU A 134 9.75 -15.46 -5.01
C LEU A 134 8.73 -14.34 -5.23
N LEU A 135 8.30 -13.70 -4.15
CA LEU A 135 7.41 -12.56 -4.15
C LEU A 135 8.20 -11.31 -3.76
N TYR A 136 8.41 -10.41 -4.72
CA TYR A 136 9.01 -9.10 -4.47
C TYR A 136 7.90 -8.11 -4.15
N CYS A 137 7.98 -7.47 -2.98
CA CYS A 137 6.97 -6.56 -2.48
C CYS A 137 7.43 -5.10 -2.56
N LYS A 138 6.46 -4.18 -2.71
CA LYS A 138 6.68 -2.73 -2.71
C LYS A 138 7.19 -2.20 -1.38
N ASP A 139 6.94 -2.94 -0.29
CA ASP A 139 7.46 -2.69 1.06
C ASP A 139 8.86 -3.31 1.29
N TRP A 140 9.57 -3.64 0.21
CA TRP A 140 10.95 -4.14 0.18
C TRP A 140 11.16 -5.56 0.74
N ARG A 141 10.10 -6.25 1.13
CA ARG A 141 10.18 -7.67 1.50
C ARG A 141 10.34 -8.54 0.25
N ILE A 142 11.22 -9.53 0.35
CA ILE A 142 11.28 -10.66 -0.58
C ILE A 142 10.85 -11.90 0.19
N ILE A 143 9.72 -12.50 -0.22
CA ILE A 143 9.20 -13.71 0.42
C ILE A 143 9.44 -14.88 -0.52
N ARG A 144 10.15 -15.90 -0.01
CA ARG A 144 10.47 -17.12 -0.74
C ARG A 144 9.65 -18.30 -0.22
N TYR A 145 9.00 -18.99 -1.14
CA TYR A 145 8.30 -20.25 -0.89
C TYR A 145 8.91 -21.36 -1.74
N CYS A 146 9.10 -22.53 -1.14
CA CYS A 146 9.55 -23.75 -1.80
C CYS A 146 8.41 -24.77 -1.85
N PHE A 147 8.35 -25.52 -2.95
CA PHE A 147 7.31 -26.50 -3.27
C PHE A 147 7.84 -27.93 -3.23
N ASP A 148 8.83 -28.20 -2.38
CA ASP A 148 9.55 -29.48 -2.32
C ASP A 148 8.60 -30.68 -2.10
N GLU A 149 7.57 -30.48 -1.27
CA GLU A 149 6.56 -31.49 -0.93
C GLU A 149 5.16 -31.15 -1.47
N ALA A 150 5.01 -30.00 -2.14
CA ALA A 150 3.73 -29.58 -2.68
C ALA A 150 3.43 -30.27 -4.01
N GLY A 151 2.15 -30.57 -4.28
CA GLY A 151 1.74 -31.15 -5.56
C GLY A 151 2.07 -30.20 -6.73
N PRO A 152 2.77 -30.64 -7.80
CA PRO A 152 3.27 -29.75 -8.85
C PRO A 152 2.16 -28.99 -9.60
N GLU A 153 1.00 -29.62 -9.76
CA GLU A 153 -0.20 -28.99 -10.32
C GLU A 153 -0.73 -27.86 -9.42
N SER A 154 -0.78 -28.07 -8.10
CA SER A 154 -1.24 -27.06 -7.13
C SER A 154 -0.26 -25.89 -7.03
N ALA A 155 1.04 -26.16 -6.95
CA ALA A 155 2.09 -25.14 -6.95
C ALA A 155 2.02 -24.26 -8.20
N LYS A 156 1.85 -24.88 -9.37
CA LYS A 156 1.67 -24.15 -10.64
C LYS A 156 0.42 -23.29 -10.64
N LYS A 157 -0.72 -23.82 -10.18
CA LYS A 157 -2.00 -23.09 -10.15
C LYS A 157 -1.98 -21.90 -9.17
N VAL A 158 -1.42 -22.07 -7.97
CA VAL A 158 -1.32 -20.97 -7.00
C VAL A 158 -0.39 -19.87 -7.50
N CYS A 159 0.76 -20.19 -8.11
CA CYS A 159 1.65 -19.19 -8.71
C CYS A 159 0.97 -18.38 -9.81
N LEU A 160 0.18 -19.04 -10.68
CA LEU A 160 -0.57 -18.38 -11.74
C LEU A 160 -1.71 -17.50 -11.18
N ALA A 161 -2.40 -17.97 -10.14
CA ALA A 161 -3.44 -17.21 -9.46
C ALA A 161 -2.86 -15.93 -8.83
N ILE A 162 -1.77 -16.05 -8.06
CA ILE A 162 -1.09 -14.90 -7.44
C ILE A 162 -0.71 -13.87 -8.50
N ALA A 163 -0.08 -14.30 -9.60
CA ALA A 163 0.34 -13.38 -10.67
C ALA A 163 -0.82 -12.70 -11.40
N HIS A 164 -1.96 -13.38 -11.54
CA HIS A 164 -3.16 -12.81 -12.16
C HIS A 164 -3.84 -11.78 -11.27
N TYR A 165 -4.06 -12.11 -9.99
CA TYR A 165 -4.79 -11.23 -9.07
C TYR A 165 -3.93 -10.11 -8.48
N SER A 166 -2.60 -10.22 -8.51
CA SER A 166 -1.70 -9.13 -8.09
C SER A 166 -1.59 -7.98 -9.09
N HIS A 167 -1.99 -8.21 -10.34
CA HIS A 167 -1.96 -7.21 -11.41
C HIS A 167 -3.32 -7.16 -12.11
N PRO A 168 -4.37 -6.65 -11.42
CA PRO A 168 -5.71 -6.56 -11.98
C PRO A 168 -5.70 -5.69 -13.24
N ALA A 169 -6.43 -6.13 -14.27
CA ALA A 169 -6.49 -5.44 -15.57
C ALA A 169 -7.38 -4.18 -15.53
N ASP A 170 -8.26 -4.08 -14.54
CA ASP A 170 -9.18 -2.97 -14.32
C ASP A 170 -9.16 -2.57 -12.84
N LEU A 171 -9.35 -1.27 -12.59
CA LEU A 171 -9.49 -0.70 -11.26
C LEU A 171 -10.67 -1.34 -10.50
N GLN A 172 -11.77 -1.69 -11.18
CA GLN A 172 -12.95 -2.31 -10.55
C GLN A 172 -12.67 -3.70 -9.96
N LEU A 173 -11.59 -4.36 -10.39
CA LEU A 173 -11.17 -5.66 -9.86
C LEU A 173 -10.35 -5.54 -8.58
N LEU A 174 -10.04 -4.32 -8.11
CA LEU A 174 -9.41 -4.12 -6.82
C LEU A 174 -10.36 -4.52 -5.70
N PHE A 175 -9.86 -5.33 -4.76
CA PHE A 175 -10.65 -5.82 -3.63
C PHE A 175 -11.36 -4.72 -2.81
N GLY A 176 -10.83 -3.49 -2.82
CA GLY A 176 -11.47 -2.35 -2.15
C GLY A 176 -12.92 -2.10 -2.60
N PHE A 177 -13.24 -2.35 -3.88
CA PHE A 177 -14.60 -2.22 -4.41
C PHE A 177 -15.54 -3.28 -3.85
N GLU A 178 -15.07 -4.52 -3.72
CA GLU A 178 -15.86 -5.62 -3.14
C GLU A 178 -16.06 -5.41 -1.62
N TYR A 179 -14.96 -5.11 -0.92
CA TYR A 179 -14.95 -4.97 0.54
C TYR A 179 -15.85 -3.82 1.03
N GLN A 180 -15.84 -2.69 0.32
CA GLN A 180 -16.58 -1.49 0.71
C GLN A 180 -17.89 -1.33 -0.07
N GLY A 181 -17.99 -1.86 -1.29
CA GLY A 181 -19.20 -1.78 -2.12
C GLY A 181 -20.42 -2.42 -1.47
N LEU A 182 -20.24 -3.54 -0.77
CA LEU A 182 -21.31 -4.17 0.02
C LEU A 182 -21.83 -3.24 1.13
N ARG A 183 -20.94 -2.47 1.78
CA ARG A 183 -21.32 -1.53 2.84
C ARG A 183 -22.11 -0.33 2.31
N TYR A 184 -21.77 0.18 1.13
CA TYR A 184 -22.49 1.28 0.48
C TYR A 184 -23.85 0.86 -0.11
N HIS A 185 -23.97 -0.38 -0.61
CA HIS A 185 -25.22 -0.84 -1.25
C HIS A 185 -26.20 -1.54 -0.30
N GLU A 186 -25.75 -2.15 0.80
CA GLU A 186 -26.63 -2.82 1.78
C GLU A 186 -27.23 -1.85 2.83
N SER A 187 -26.67 -0.65 3.00
CA SER A 187 -27.27 0.38 3.83
C SER A 187 -28.37 1.11 3.07
N LYS A 188 -29.64 0.74 3.32
CA LYS A 188 -30.84 1.47 2.86
C LYS A 188 -31.04 2.83 3.55
N GLU A 189 -30.14 3.21 4.45
CA GLU A 189 -30.16 4.52 5.10
C GLU A 189 -29.22 5.44 4.33
N GLU A 190 -29.53 6.73 4.30
CA GLU A 190 -28.75 7.83 3.74
C GLU A 190 -27.39 7.97 4.46
N GLN A 191 -26.56 6.93 4.38
CA GLN A 191 -25.21 6.91 4.93
C GLN A 191 -24.33 7.73 4.01
N VAL A 192 -24.30 9.03 4.33
CA VAL A 192 -23.32 9.98 3.82
C VAL A 192 -21.92 9.43 4.04
N ASN A 193 -21.06 9.59 3.04
CA ASN A 193 -19.63 9.29 3.08
C ASN A 193 -19.03 9.53 4.49
N GLY A 194 -18.49 8.48 5.11
CA GLY A 194 -17.84 8.54 6.42
C GLY A 194 -18.75 8.27 7.64
N SER A 195 -20.02 7.90 7.48
CA SER A 195 -20.86 7.48 8.61
C SER A 195 -20.49 6.08 9.11
N ASN A 196 -19.75 6.00 10.21
CA ASN A 196 -19.66 4.76 10.98
C ASN A 196 -20.94 4.57 11.79
N SER A 197 -21.61 3.41 11.67
CA SER A 197 -22.77 3.02 12.49
C SER A 197 -22.47 2.93 14.01
N ARG A 198 -21.23 3.24 14.43
CA ARG A 198 -20.72 3.15 15.81
C ARG A 198 -20.26 4.49 16.40
N GLY A 199 -20.74 5.63 15.90
CA GLY A 199 -20.46 6.93 16.50
C GLY A 199 -18.96 7.28 16.64
N GLY A 200 -18.10 6.70 15.79
CA GLY A 200 -16.67 7.00 15.78
C GLY A 200 -16.37 8.37 15.18
N LEU A 201 -15.15 8.88 15.41
CA LEU A 201 -14.67 10.11 14.77
C LEU A 201 -14.83 9.99 13.24
N GLN A 202 -15.66 10.86 12.66
CA GLN A 202 -15.84 10.98 11.23
C GLN A 202 -14.57 11.59 10.63
N THR A 203 -13.95 10.91 9.67
CA THR A 203 -12.88 11.51 8.87
C THR A 203 -13.53 12.55 7.94
N PRO A 204 -13.24 13.86 8.09
CA PRO A 204 -13.75 14.85 7.16
C PRO A 204 -13.14 14.59 5.78
N LEU A 205 -13.99 14.48 4.76
CA LEU A 205 -13.55 14.27 3.39
C LEU A 205 -13.29 15.59 2.67
N PHE A 206 -13.74 16.72 3.24
CA PHE A 206 -13.58 18.06 2.68
C PHE A 206 -14.17 18.16 1.26
N ASP A 207 -15.20 17.37 1.00
CA ASP A 207 -15.91 17.25 -0.27
C ASP A 207 -17.18 18.11 -0.31
N ARG A 208 -17.49 18.83 0.78
CA ARG A 208 -18.70 19.67 0.91
C ARG A 208 -18.39 21.03 1.52
N PRO A 209 -19.18 22.08 1.22
CA PRO A 209 -18.98 23.40 1.80
C PRO A 209 -18.97 23.43 3.34
N PRO A 210 -19.87 22.73 4.06
CA PRO A 210 -19.88 22.75 5.52
C PRO A 210 -18.62 22.16 6.16
N ASP A 211 -17.87 21.29 5.46
CA ASP A 211 -16.61 20.74 5.98
C ASP A 211 -15.54 21.83 6.03
N TRP A 212 -15.45 22.61 4.96
CA TRP A 212 -14.57 23.77 4.89
C TRP A 212 -14.99 24.89 5.83
N ASP A 213 -16.30 25.16 6.00
CA ASP A 213 -16.79 26.14 6.97
C ASP A 213 -16.40 25.79 8.41
N ARG A 214 -16.47 24.49 8.78
CA ARG A 214 -16.03 24.03 10.10
C ARG A 214 -14.54 24.24 10.28
N GLU A 215 -13.74 24.01 9.24
CA GLU A 215 -12.29 24.14 9.30
C GLU A 215 -11.83 25.61 9.34
N ILE A 216 -12.49 26.49 8.59
CA ILE A 216 -12.32 27.95 8.68
C ILE A 216 -12.59 28.44 10.10
N LYS A 217 -13.69 27.99 10.71
CA LYS A 217 -14.03 28.33 12.11
C LYS A 217 -13.02 27.77 13.11
N ARG A 218 -12.58 26.52 12.92
CA ARG A 218 -11.60 25.87 13.80
C ARG A 218 -10.25 26.60 13.82
N THR A 219 -9.87 27.21 12.70
CA THR A 219 -8.58 27.89 12.50
C THR A 219 -8.66 29.42 12.58
N ASN A 220 -9.83 29.99 12.93
CA ASN A 220 -10.09 31.42 12.99
C ASN A 220 -9.75 32.18 11.69
N ALA A 221 -10.00 31.56 10.53
CA ALA A 221 -9.66 32.09 9.22
C ALA A 221 -10.79 32.98 8.65
N SER A 222 -11.26 34.00 9.38
CA SER A 222 -12.46 34.78 9.01
C SER A 222 -12.37 35.52 7.68
N GLU A 223 -11.16 35.85 7.21
CA GLU A 223 -10.90 36.49 5.92
C GLU A 223 -10.85 35.50 4.73
N TRP A 224 -11.23 34.25 4.98
CA TRP A 224 -11.29 33.18 3.99
C TRP A 224 -12.72 32.66 3.85
N ARG A 225 -13.08 32.25 2.63
CA ARG A 225 -14.42 31.75 2.29
C ARG A 225 -14.36 30.48 1.45
N VAL A 226 -15.40 29.67 1.57
CA VAL A 226 -15.64 28.56 0.66
C VAL A 226 -15.97 29.09 -0.74
N CYS A 227 -15.44 28.41 -1.74
CA CYS A 227 -15.55 28.74 -3.14
C CYS A 227 -15.90 27.48 -3.92
N SER A 228 -17.00 27.53 -4.67
CA SER A 228 -17.56 26.40 -5.42
C SER A 228 -17.38 26.55 -6.93
N ILE A 229 -16.43 27.38 -7.38
CA ILE A 229 -16.19 27.54 -8.83
C ILE A 229 -15.76 26.25 -9.52
N ASN A 230 -15.23 25.30 -8.76
CA ASN A 230 -14.78 24.00 -9.25
C ASN A 230 -15.82 22.89 -9.04
N GLU A 231 -17.07 23.23 -8.71
CA GLU A 231 -18.17 22.28 -8.67
C GLU A 231 -18.28 21.54 -10.02
N HIS A 232 -18.51 20.24 -9.96
CA HIS A 232 -18.45 19.33 -11.11
C HIS A 232 -17.12 19.35 -11.86
N TYR A 233 -16.03 19.71 -11.15
CA TYR A 233 -14.68 19.83 -11.70
C TYR A 233 -14.58 20.81 -12.88
N ALA A 234 -15.41 21.86 -12.89
CA ALA A 234 -15.52 22.79 -14.02
C ALA A 234 -14.24 23.59 -14.32
N VAL A 235 -13.36 23.75 -13.32
CA VAL A 235 -12.11 24.53 -13.45
C VAL A 235 -10.89 23.59 -13.52
N SER A 236 -10.84 22.56 -12.68
CA SER A 236 -9.76 21.58 -12.62
C SER A 236 -10.27 20.23 -12.13
N SER A 237 -10.02 19.18 -12.91
CA SER A 237 -10.27 17.79 -12.51
C SER A 237 -9.36 17.27 -11.40
N SER A 238 -8.32 18.05 -11.06
CA SER A 238 -7.30 17.67 -10.06
C SER A 238 -7.42 18.45 -8.75
N LEU A 239 -8.38 19.37 -8.65
CA LEU A 239 -8.74 20.06 -7.42
C LEU A 239 -10.05 19.48 -6.84
N PRO A 240 -10.29 19.59 -5.52
CA PRO A 240 -11.60 19.35 -4.94
C PRO A 240 -12.68 20.27 -5.54
N GLU A 241 -13.94 19.85 -5.49
CA GLU A 241 -15.07 20.65 -6.00
C GLU A 241 -15.27 21.96 -5.21
N HIS A 242 -14.98 21.91 -3.92
CA HIS A 242 -15.01 23.07 -3.03
C HIS A 242 -13.61 23.35 -2.50
N ILE A 243 -13.21 24.61 -2.58
CA ILE A 243 -11.90 25.09 -2.12
C ILE A 243 -12.10 26.32 -1.24
N VAL A 244 -11.05 26.74 -0.53
CA VAL A 244 -11.09 27.95 0.30
C VAL A 244 -10.17 29.01 -0.28
N VAL A 245 -10.68 30.24 -0.42
CA VAL A 245 -9.99 31.38 -1.04
C VAL A 245 -10.21 32.66 -0.22
N PRO A 246 -9.43 33.74 -0.42
CA PRO A 246 -9.65 34.99 0.31
C PRO A 246 -11.04 35.58 0.02
N VAL A 247 -11.69 36.15 1.04
CA VAL A 247 -13.00 36.83 0.91
C VAL A 247 -12.95 37.94 -0.14
N SER A 248 -11.82 38.65 -0.23
CA SER A 248 -11.61 39.78 -1.14
C SER A 248 -11.44 39.39 -2.62
N LEU A 249 -11.31 38.09 -2.92
CA LEU A 249 -11.13 37.60 -4.28
C LEU A 249 -12.47 37.12 -4.84
N ALA A 250 -12.90 37.60 -6.00
CA ALA A 250 -14.19 37.24 -6.59
C ALA A 250 -14.11 35.93 -7.41
N ASP A 251 -15.21 35.18 -7.45
CA ASP A 251 -15.31 33.94 -8.25
C ASP A 251 -15.11 34.20 -9.75
N GLN A 252 -15.58 35.34 -10.26
CA GLN A 252 -15.39 35.73 -11.65
C GLN A 252 -13.91 35.94 -12.00
N ASP A 253 -13.16 36.59 -11.10
CA ASP A 253 -11.71 36.75 -11.25
C ASP A 253 -11.08 35.36 -11.32
N LEU A 254 -11.34 34.50 -10.34
CA LEU A 254 -10.77 33.15 -10.29
C LEU A 254 -11.07 32.30 -11.54
N LYS A 255 -12.30 32.36 -12.06
CA LYS A 255 -12.70 31.66 -13.30
C LYS A 255 -11.98 32.21 -14.53
N GLN A 256 -11.82 33.53 -14.62
CA GLN A 256 -11.13 34.15 -15.74
C GLN A 256 -9.65 33.74 -15.80
N PHE A 257 -9.01 33.64 -14.64
CA PHE A 257 -7.58 33.43 -14.55
C PHE A 257 -7.16 31.98 -14.33
N SER A 258 -8.10 31.06 -14.10
CA SER A 258 -7.79 29.65 -13.89
C SER A 258 -6.99 29.04 -15.04
N ALA A 259 -7.31 29.42 -16.29
CA ALA A 259 -6.60 28.95 -17.50
C ALA A 259 -5.11 29.32 -17.52
N LEU A 260 -4.67 30.30 -16.71
CA LEU A 260 -3.26 30.68 -16.61
C LEU A 260 -2.47 29.73 -15.70
N PHE A 261 -3.13 28.93 -14.87
CA PHE A 261 -2.49 27.94 -14.01
C PHE A 261 -2.34 26.61 -14.72
N THR A 262 -1.22 25.93 -14.49
CA THR A 262 -1.08 24.53 -14.89
C THR A 262 -2.24 23.69 -14.32
N ASP A 263 -2.97 22.99 -15.20
CA ASP A 263 -4.18 22.22 -14.92
C ASP A 263 -5.31 23.01 -14.22
N GLY A 264 -5.35 24.34 -14.34
CA GLY A 264 -6.39 25.15 -13.69
C GLY A 264 -6.26 25.21 -12.16
N ARG A 265 -5.12 24.82 -11.59
CA ARG A 265 -4.95 24.71 -10.13
C ARG A 265 -4.67 26.07 -9.47
N ILE A 266 -5.74 26.84 -9.36
CA ILE A 266 -5.79 28.15 -8.70
C ILE A 266 -5.37 28.08 -7.21
N PRO A 267 -5.08 29.23 -6.56
CA PRO A 267 -4.66 29.26 -5.18
C PRO A 267 -5.74 28.73 -4.25
N MET A 268 -5.32 27.84 -3.35
CA MET A 268 -6.15 27.18 -2.37
C MET A 268 -5.52 27.36 -0.99
N TRP A 269 -6.32 27.81 -0.04
CA TRP A 269 -5.97 27.83 1.37
C TRP A 269 -5.84 26.41 1.93
N CYS A 270 -4.77 26.17 2.68
CA CYS A 270 -4.52 24.89 3.35
C CYS A 270 -4.75 24.99 4.86
N TRP A 271 -4.30 26.09 5.47
CA TRP A 271 -4.28 26.24 6.93
C TRP A 271 -4.06 27.69 7.35
N ASN A 272 -4.46 28.04 8.57
CA ASN A 272 -4.29 29.37 9.14
C ASN A 272 -3.67 29.29 10.55
N HIS A 273 -2.64 30.11 10.80
CA HIS A 273 -2.00 30.30 12.09
C HIS A 273 -2.79 31.30 12.94
N PRO A 274 -2.81 31.15 14.28
CA PRO A 274 -3.52 32.09 15.17
C PRO A 274 -3.07 33.56 15.09
N ASN A 275 -1.87 33.85 14.57
CA ASN A 275 -1.43 35.24 14.31
C ASN A 275 -2.05 35.85 13.04
N GLY A 276 -2.73 35.03 12.22
CA GLY A 276 -3.32 35.43 10.95
C GLY A 276 -2.55 35.00 9.70
N SER A 277 -1.34 34.45 9.84
CA SER A 277 -0.57 33.90 8.71
C SER A 277 -1.27 32.70 8.11
N ALA A 278 -1.36 32.63 6.78
CA ALA A 278 -2.04 31.56 6.07
C ALA A 278 -1.10 30.79 5.16
N LEU A 279 -1.24 29.47 5.14
CA LEU A 279 -0.58 28.60 4.17
C LEU A 279 -1.48 28.44 2.94
N VAL A 280 -0.96 28.81 1.77
CA VAL A 280 -1.68 28.74 0.49
C VAL A 280 -0.86 27.92 -0.49
N ARG A 281 -1.51 27.02 -1.22
CA ARG A 281 -0.91 26.24 -2.32
C ARG A 281 -1.46 26.68 -3.66
N MET A 282 -0.61 26.73 -4.67
CA MET A 282 -0.99 27.01 -6.07
C MET A 282 0.03 26.38 -7.01
N THR A 283 -0.33 26.17 -8.28
CA THR A 283 0.66 25.82 -9.31
C THR A 283 1.35 27.06 -9.86
N VAL A 284 2.45 26.82 -10.58
CA VAL A 284 3.07 27.84 -11.43
C VAL A 284 2.09 28.26 -12.53
N LEU A 285 2.21 29.52 -12.93
CA LEU A 285 1.43 30.11 -14.00
C LEU A 285 2.20 30.02 -15.33
N THR A 286 1.48 29.79 -16.42
CA THR A 286 2.03 29.41 -17.73
C THR A 286 2.44 30.62 -18.60
N GLU A 287 1.86 31.80 -18.40
CA GLU A 287 2.08 32.99 -19.25
C GLU A 287 2.67 34.20 -18.51
N GLN A 288 3.95 34.51 -18.77
CA GLN A 288 4.73 35.52 -18.03
C GLN A 288 4.24 36.98 -18.15
N LEU A 289 3.52 37.36 -19.21
CA LEU A 289 3.10 38.75 -19.46
C LEU A 289 1.79 39.13 -18.75
N VAL A 290 0.85 38.19 -18.65
CA VAL A 290 -0.41 38.34 -17.88
C VAL A 290 -0.16 38.11 -16.38
N GLN A 291 0.91 37.36 -16.06
CA GLN A 291 1.40 37.02 -14.74
C GLN A 291 1.40 38.16 -13.73
N LYS A 292 2.07 39.27 -14.05
CA LYS A 292 2.38 40.31 -13.04
C LYS A 292 1.13 40.96 -12.48
N LYS A 293 0.13 41.22 -13.32
CA LYS A 293 -1.12 41.86 -12.90
C LYS A 293 -1.96 40.93 -12.03
N PHE A 294 -1.97 39.65 -12.38
CA PHE A 294 -2.76 38.66 -11.67
C PHE A 294 -2.10 38.19 -10.37
N ASP A 295 -0.78 37.99 -10.36
CA ASP A 295 0.01 37.80 -9.13
C ASP A 295 -0.23 38.94 -8.16
N GLN A 296 -0.20 40.20 -8.64
CA GLN A 296 -0.54 41.35 -7.80
C GLN A 296 -1.95 41.24 -7.22
N ARG A 297 -2.93 40.80 -7.99
CA ARG A 297 -4.32 40.65 -7.53
C ARG A 297 -4.46 39.56 -6.46
N ILE A 298 -3.92 38.37 -6.71
CA ILE A 298 -3.95 37.26 -5.75
C ILE A 298 -3.16 37.63 -4.50
N PHE A 299 -1.91 38.08 -4.63
CA PHE A 299 -1.07 38.36 -3.48
C PHE A 299 -1.62 39.53 -2.67
N SER A 300 -2.23 40.53 -3.31
CA SER A 300 -2.96 41.56 -2.56
C SER A 300 -4.17 40.99 -1.80
N ALA A 301 -4.88 40.02 -2.37
CA ALA A 301 -6.02 39.40 -1.71
C ALA A 301 -5.59 38.51 -0.52
N ILE A 302 -4.49 37.77 -0.68
CA ILE A 302 -3.88 36.98 0.39
C ILE A 302 -3.31 37.89 1.48
N ALA A 303 -2.55 38.93 1.13
CA ALA A 303 -2.02 39.91 2.09
C ALA A 303 -3.16 40.52 2.91
N LYS A 304 -4.25 40.95 2.26
CA LYS A 304 -5.45 41.49 2.95
C LYS A 304 -6.14 40.52 3.90
N SER A 305 -5.92 39.21 3.75
CA SER A 305 -6.46 38.22 4.70
C SER A 305 -5.68 38.17 6.01
N HIS A 306 -4.45 38.71 6.05
CA HIS A 306 -3.68 38.86 7.27
C HIS A 306 -4.13 40.11 8.04
N PRO A 307 -4.32 40.05 9.38
CA PRO A 307 -4.77 41.20 10.18
C PRO A 307 -3.90 42.46 10.03
N GLN A 308 -2.61 42.29 9.79
CA GLN A 308 -1.64 43.38 9.58
C GLN A 308 -1.33 43.65 8.10
N SER A 309 -1.96 42.93 7.18
CA SER A 309 -1.69 43.01 5.74
C SER A 309 -0.21 42.81 5.38
N GLU A 310 0.43 41.81 5.98
CA GLU A 310 1.83 41.48 5.72
C GLU A 310 2.04 40.98 4.28
N ASP A 311 3.27 41.15 3.80
CA ASP A 311 3.66 40.74 2.45
C ASP A 311 3.64 39.22 2.29
N VAL A 312 3.28 38.77 1.09
CA VAL A 312 3.23 37.35 0.77
C VAL A 312 4.63 36.82 0.46
N MET A 313 5.09 35.86 1.25
CA MET A 313 6.27 35.06 0.92
C MET A 313 5.88 33.92 -0.02
N ARG A 314 6.52 33.86 -1.20
CA ARG A 314 6.34 32.79 -2.18
C ARG A 314 7.54 31.85 -2.18
N SER A 315 7.27 30.56 -2.03
CA SER A 315 8.26 29.52 -2.29
C SER A 315 7.93 28.71 -3.54
N ASP A 316 8.92 28.55 -4.43
CA ASP A 316 8.81 27.80 -5.67
C ASP A 316 9.51 26.45 -5.52
N LEU A 317 8.71 25.40 -5.27
CA LEU A 317 9.21 24.06 -4.94
C LEU A 317 9.99 23.43 -6.10
N ASP A 318 9.68 23.76 -7.35
CA ASP A 318 10.38 23.24 -8.52
C ASP A 318 11.81 23.79 -8.63
N LYS A 319 12.10 24.90 -7.94
CA LYS A 319 13.44 25.50 -7.88
C LYS A 319 14.22 25.13 -6.64
N THR A 320 13.54 24.74 -5.55
CA THR A 320 14.17 24.53 -4.24
C THR A 320 14.33 23.06 -3.87
N LEU A 321 13.54 22.15 -4.47
CA LEU A 321 13.48 20.75 -4.10
C LEU A 321 13.76 19.84 -5.30
N PRO A 322 14.23 18.60 -5.05
CA PRO A 322 14.48 17.64 -6.13
C PRO A 322 13.16 17.27 -6.83
N ASN A 323 13.23 17.06 -8.13
CA ASN A 323 12.08 16.68 -8.93
C ASN A 323 11.73 15.18 -8.77
N ILE A 324 10.57 14.78 -9.28
CA ILE A 324 10.07 13.41 -9.13
C ILE A 324 11.00 12.33 -9.74
N GLN A 325 11.72 12.64 -10.82
CA GLN A 325 12.65 11.71 -11.46
C GLN A 325 13.89 11.48 -10.59
N GLU A 326 14.40 12.55 -9.97
CA GLU A 326 15.52 12.48 -9.03
C GLU A 326 15.15 11.68 -7.78
N ILE A 327 13.96 11.92 -7.22
CA ILE A 327 13.43 11.18 -6.07
C ILE A 327 13.27 9.70 -6.43
N GLN A 328 12.70 9.38 -7.60
CA GLN A 328 12.56 8.01 -8.06
C GLN A 328 13.91 7.32 -8.22
N ALA A 329 14.90 7.99 -8.82
CA ALA A 329 16.24 7.43 -8.97
C ALA A 329 16.92 7.18 -7.61
N ALA A 330 16.78 8.11 -6.65
CA ALA A 330 17.28 7.94 -5.29
C ALA A 330 16.62 6.77 -4.57
N PHE A 331 15.28 6.65 -4.67
CA PHE A 331 14.51 5.54 -4.12
C PHE A 331 14.98 4.19 -4.66
N LEU A 332 15.17 4.07 -5.98
CA LEU A 332 15.61 2.83 -6.61
C LEU A 332 17.03 2.43 -6.17
N LYS A 333 17.95 3.39 -6.03
CA LYS A 333 19.30 3.14 -5.49
C LYS A 333 19.26 2.66 -4.05
N LEU A 334 18.42 3.29 -3.21
CA LEU A 334 18.26 2.87 -1.82
C LEU A 334 17.67 1.47 -1.73
N LYS A 335 16.65 1.17 -2.53
CA LYS A 335 16.04 -0.16 -2.60
C LYS A 335 17.08 -1.21 -3.03
N GLN A 336 17.89 -0.94 -4.05
CA GLN A 336 18.97 -1.84 -4.47
C GLN A 336 19.90 -2.18 -3.30
N LEU A 337 20.41 -1.13 -2.63
CA LEU A 337 21.31 -1.25 -1.48
C LEU A 337 20.70 -2.06 -0.34
N CYS A 338 19.42 -1.84 -0.01
CA CYS A 338 18.78 -2.49 1.13
C CYS A 338 18.22 -3.89 0.87
N VAL A 339 18.00 -4.28 -0.40
CA VAL A 339 17.22 -5.48 -0.75
C VAL A 339 18.00 -6.46 -1.61
N LEU A 340 18.85 -5.97 -2.50
CA LEU A 340 19.48 -6.77 -3.55
C LEU A 340 20.97 -6.99 -3.32
N ASP A 341 21.64 -6.04 -2.65
CA ASP A 341 23.04 -6.19 -2.29
C ASP A 341 23.16 -6.94 -0.96
N ILE A 342 24.09 -7.90 -0.90
CA ILE A 342 24.37 -8.67 0.32
C ILE A 342 25.06 -7.72 1.31
N PHE A 343 24.52 -7.62 2.53
CA PHE A 343 25.02 -6.66 3.51
C PHE A 343 26.48 -6.92 3.86
N GLU A 344 26.86 -8.19 4.04
CA GLU A 344 28.22 -8.62 4.35
C GLU A 344 29.22 -8.21 3.27
N GLU A 345 28.80 -8.14 2.00
CA GLU A 345 29.66 -7.72 0.88
C GLU A 345 29.78 -6.19 0.78
N THR A 346 28.84 -5.45 1.37
CA THR A 346 28.74 -3.99 1.26
C THR A 346 29.04 -3.26 2.57
N GLU A 347 29.23 -3.96 3.68
CA GLU A 347 29.37 -3.41 5.03
C GLU A 347 30.40 -2.28 5.11
N GLU A 348 31.63 -2.52 4.62
CA GLU A 348 32.72 -1.54 4.67
C GLU A 348 32.42 -0.23 3.91
N ARG A 349 31.56 -0.31 2.88
CA ARG A 349 31.18 0.84 2.04
C ARG A 349 29.75 1.29 2.28
N TRP A 350 29.05 0.70 3.25
CA TRP A 350 27.61 0.87 3.41
C TRP A 350 27.21 2.34 3.52
N LEU A 351 27.88 3.09 4.40
CA LEU A 351 27.60 4.51 4.62
C LEU A 351 27.86 5.35 3.36
N THR A 352 28.95 5.08 2.64
CA THR A 352 29.29 5.75 1.39
C THR A 352 28.26 5.44 0.30
N THR A 353 27.86 4.17 0.17
CA THR A 353 26.84 3.75 -0.81
C THR A 353 25.47 4.34 -0.47
N LEU A 354 25.12 4.40 0.82
CA LEU A 354 23.91 5.04 1.33
C LEU A 354 23.90 6.54 1.00
N GLU A 355 24.99 7.26 1.23
CA GLU A 355 25.12 8.68 0.87
C GLU A 355 24.96 8.88 -0.64
N ASN A 356 25.56 8.00 -1.46
CA ASN A 356 25.45 8.03 -2.92
C ASN A 356 24.03 7.78 -3.45
N THR A 357 23.11 7.25 -2.64
CA THR A 357 21.68 7.18 -3.00
C THR A 357 21.03 8.55 -3.04
N ARG A 358 21.55 9.53 -2.29
CA ARG A 358 20.95 10.86 -2.00
C ARG A 358 19.59 10.83 -1.30
N TRP A 359 19.09 9.66 -0.89
CA TRP A 359 17.77 9.56 -0.29
C TRP A 359 17.64 10.39 1.01
N LEU A 360 18.59 10.22 1.93
CA LEU A 360 18.59 10.98 3.20
C LEU A 360 18.85 12.48 2.99
N GLU A 361 19.63 12.84 1.96
CA GLU A 361 19.83 14.24 1.57
C GLU A 361 18.51 14.87 1.12
N TYR A 362 17.76 14.19 0.25
CA TYR A 362 16.46 14.66 -0.21
C TYR A 362 15.45 14.74 0.93
N VAL A 363 15.35 13.71 1.80
CA VAL A 363 14.52 13.78 3.01
C VAL A 363 14.87 15.00 3.87
N ARG A 364 16.17 15.26 4.09
CA ARG A 364 16.65 16.44 4.81
C ARG A 364 16.21 17.74 4.13
N MET A 365 16.30 17.84 2.80
CA MET A 365 15.88 19.03 2.05
C MET A 365 14.39 19.32 2.23
N PHE A 366 13.52 18.31 2.10
CA PHE A 366 12.08 18.46 2.30
C PHE A 366 11.73 18.87 3.74
N LEU A 367 12.36 18.24 4.73
CA LEU A 367 12.15 18.57 6.14
C LEU A 367 12.65 19.97 6.49
N LYS A 368 13.83 20.35 6.00
CA LYS A 368 14.40 21.69 6.18
C LYS A 368 13.48 22.75 5.58
N HIS A 369 13.03 22.54 4.35
CA HIS A 369 12.14 23.47 3.68
C HIS A 369 10.79 23.61 4.41
N SER A 370 10.23 22.49 4.87
CA SER A 370 9.00 22.50 5.68
C SER A 370 9.19 23.29 6.99
N ALA A 371 10.32 23.10 7.66
CA ALA A 371 10.64 23.85 8.87
C ALA A 371 10.78 25.36 8.59
N GLU A 372 11.43 25.75 7.49
CA GLU A 372 11.52 27.15 7.05
C GLU A 372 10.12 27.76 6.84
N MET A 373 9.19 27.05 6.17
CA MET A 373 7.82 27.52 5.98
C MET A 373 7.08 27.73 7.30
N VAL A 374 7.30 26.86 8.29
CA VAL A 374 6.73 27.02 9.64
C VAL A 374 7.29 28.27 10.33
N TYR A 375 8.60 28.54 10.22
CA TYR A 375 9.18 29.76 10.78
C TYR A 375 8.57 31.04 10.19
N TYR A 376 8.35 31.08 8.87
CA TYR A 376 7.65 32.21 8.24
C TYR A 376 6.20 32.35 8.71
N LEU A 377 5.47 31.24 8.88
CA LEU A 377 4.10 31.28 9.41
C LEU A 377 4.04 31.81 10.84
N ASP A 378 5.04 31.49 11.68
CA ASP A 378 5.16 32.01 13.04
C ASP A 378 5.46 33.53 13.09
N GLY A 379 5.78 34.16 11.95
CA GLY A 379 6.13 35.58 11.87
C GLY A 379 7.54 35.89 12.40
N LYS A 380 8.48 34.94 12.26
CA LYS A 380 9.87 35.05 12.75
C LYS A 380 10.92 35.07 11.65
#